data_AF-A0A4S5JL92-F1
#
_entry.id   AF-A0A4S5JL92-F1
#
_cell.length_a   1.000
_cell.length_b   1.000
_cell.length_c   1.000
_cell.angle_alpha   90.00
_cell.angle_beta   90.00
_cell.angle_gamma   90.00
#
_symmetry.space_group_name_H-M   'P 1'
#
loop_
_entity.id
_entity.type
_entity.pdbx_description
1 polymer ?
#
loop_
_entity_poly.entity_id
_entity_poly.type
_entity_poly.pdbx_seq_one_letter_code
_entity_poly.pdbx_strand_id
1 'polypeptide(L)' 'MILNGVSIDKTFAEAFPMKGTRIIITAQNLEWAMHSATAFTGFATSVIACGCEAAIERTLDP' A
#
# COMPACT_ATOMS: atom_id res chain seq x y z
N MET A 1 -17.30 -8.18 20.67
CA MET A 1 -16.43 -9.38 20.68
C MET A 1 -15.18 -9.02 21.48
N ILE A 2 -14.50 -9.96 22.13
CA ILE A 2 -13.19 -9.69 22.76
C ILE A 2 -12.14 -10.56 22.07
N LEU A 3 -11.10 -9.94 21.51
CA LEU A 3 -9.99 -10.63 20.87
C LEU A 3 -8.69 -10.23 21.58
N ASN A 4 -7.94 -11.20 22.09
CA ASN A 4 -6.72 -10.97 22.87
C ASN A 4 -6.90 -9.94 24.02
N GLY A 5 -8.08 -9.94 24.66
CA GLY A 5 -8.42 -9.00 25.73
C GLY A 5 -8.87 -7.61 25.28
N VAL A 6 -8.92 -7.34 23.96
CA VAL A 6 -9.36 -6.05 23.39
C VAL A 6 -10.81 -6.14 22.92
N SER A 7 -11.61 -5.13 23.27
CA SER A 7 -12.99 -4.99 22.78
C SER A 7 -12.99 -4.71 21.28
N ILE A 8 -13.80 -5.46 20.54
CA ILE A 8 -14.11 -5.22 19.13
C ILE A 8 -15.57 -4.79 19.04
N ASP A 9 -15.75 -3.54 18.62
CA ASP A 9 -17.04 -2.92 18.46
C ASP A 9 -17.84 -3.60 17.33
N LYS A 10 -19.13 -3.81 17.58
CA LYS A 10 -20.04 -4.44 16.61
C LYS A 10 -20.52 -3.40 15.60
N THR A 11 -19.62 -2.95 14.74
CA THR A 11 -19.85 -1.95 13.69
C THR A 11 -19.21 -2.39 12.36
N PHE A 12 -19.15 -1.51 11.37
CA PHE A 12 -18.59 -1.78 10.05
C PHE A 12 -17.66 -0.64 9.58
N ALA A 13 -16.86 -0.92 8.55
CA ALA A 13 -16.06 0.07 7.83
C ALA A 13 -16.72 0.37 6.47
N GLU A 14 -16.86 1.65 6.13
CA GLU A 14 -17.36 2.09 4.83
C GLU A 14 -16.21 2.50 3.92
N ALA A 15 -16.09 1.85 2.77
CA ALA A 15 -15.06 2.10 1.78
C ALA A 15 -15.61 2.85 0.57
N PHE A 16 -14.73 3.48 -0.21
CA PHE A 16 -15.09 4.24 -1.41
C PHE A 16 -14.56 3.54 -2.67
N PRO A 17 -15.27 3.61 -3.81
CA PRO A 17 -14.78 3.09 -5.07
C PRO A 17 -13.48 3.79 -5.50
N MET A 18 -12.47 3.00 -5.90
CA MET A 18 -11.19 3.50 -6.39
C MET A 18 -10.81 2.77 -7.69
N LYS A 19 -10.06 3.46 -8.54
CA LYS A 19 -9.35 2.83 -9.66
C LYS A 19 -7.90 2.63 -9.24
N GLY A 20 -7.40 1.40 -9.35
CA GLY A 20 -6.04 1.06 -9.01
C GLY A 20 -5.36 0.31 -10.15
N THR A 21 -4.04 0.43 -10.22
CA THR A 21 -3.17 -0.33 -11.12
C THR A 21 -2.10 -1.01 -10.28
N ARG A 22 -1.82 -2.27 -10.57
CA ARG A 22 -0.73 -3.02 -9.95
C ARG A 22 0.43 -3.09 -10.92
N ILE A 23 1.60 -2.66 -10.47
CA ILE A 23 2.83 -2.65 -11.28
C ILE A 23 3.88 -3.58 -10.67
N ILE A 24 4.76 -4.10 -11.52
CA ILE A 24 5.96 -4.83 -11.10
C ILE A 24 7.16 -3.96 -11.45
N ILE A 25 8.01 -3.69 -10.47
CA ILE A 25 9.27 -2.97 -10.65
C ILE A 25 10.39 -4.00 -10.55
N THR A 26 11.17 -4.15 -11.62
CA THR A 26 12.37 -4.99 -11.65
C THR A 26 13.62 -4.12 -11.65
N ALA A 27 14.73 -4.68 -11.19
CA ALA A 27 16.04 -4.04 -11.19
C ALA A 27 17.13 -5.12 -11.13
N GLN A 28 18.41 -4.71 -11.12
CA GLN A 28 19.54 -5.64 -11.04
C GLN A 28 19.58 -6.49 -9.76
N ASN A 29 19.01 -5.99 -8.67
CA ASN A 29 18.87 -6.69 -7.40
C ASN A 29 17.72 -6.08 -6.57
N LEU A 30 17.45 -6.66 -5.40
CA LEU A 30 16.39 -6.18 -4.50
C LEU A 30 16.61 -4.74 -4.03
N GLU A 31 17.85 -4.36 -3.73
CA GLU A 31 18.17 -3.01 -3.24
C GLU A 31 17.74 -1.93 -4.23
N TRP A 32 18.08 -2.09 -5.51
CA TRP A 32 17.69 -1.13 -6.55
C TRP A 32 16.20 -1.16 -6.88
N ALA A 33 15.57 -2.34 -6.78
CA ALA A 33 14.12 -2.45 -6.91
C ALA A 33 13.41 -1.68 -5.79
N MET A 34 13.91 -1.78 -4.55
CA MET A 34 13.35 -1.07 -3.39
C MET A 34 13.58 0.44 -3.46
N HIS A 35 14.74 0.91 -3.92
CA HIS A 35 14.95 2.34 -4.16
C HIS A 35 13.95 2.90 -5.18
N SER A 36 13.76 2.17 -6.29
CA SER A 36 12.83 2.55 -7.35
C SER A 36 11.38 2.55 -6.85
N ALA A 37 10.99 1.51 -6.11
CA ALA A 37 9.66 1.39 -5.54
C ALA A 37 9.37 2.47 -4.49
N THR A 38 10.33 2.76 -3.59
CA THR A 38 10.18 3.80 -2.57
C THR A 38 10.04 5.19 -3.18
N ALA A 39 10.84 5.50 -4.21
CA ALA A 39 10.73 6.75 -4.95
C ALA A 39 9.39 6.87 -5.70
N PHE A 40 8.93 5.78 -6.31
CA PHE A 40 7.65 5.73 -7.03
C PHE A 40 6.45 5.93 -6.10
N THR A 41 6.47 5.34 -4.90
CA THR A 41 5.38 5.43 -3.91
C THR A 41 5.50 6.64 -2.98
N GLY A 42 6.47 7.53 -3.19
CA GLY A 42 6.64 8.75 -2.42
C GLY A 42 5.52 9.76 -2.69
N PHE A 43 5.16 10.56 -1.68
CA PHE A 43 4.11 11.59 -1.79
C PHE A 43 2.79 11.06 -2.39
N ALA A 44 2.34 9.89 -1.93
CA ALA A 44 1.15 9.19 -2.42
C ALA A 44 0.31 8.61 -1.27
N THR A 45 0.06 9.39 -0.20
CA THR A 45 -0.62 8.90 1.01
C THR A 45 -2.14 9.04 1.00
N SER A 46 -2.65 10.10 0.37
CA SER A 46 -4.08 10.32 0.24
C SER A 46 -4.41 11.09 -1.02
N VAL A 47 -5.40 10.62 -1.78
CA VAL A 47 -5.89 11.31 -2.99
C VAL A 47 -6.42 12.72 -2.69
N ILE A 48 -6.70 13.06 -1.43
CA ILE A 48 -7.12 14.39 -1.00
C ILE A 48 -6.04 15.44 -1.31
N ALA A 49 -4.75 15.11 -1.19
CA ALA A 49 -3.66 16.08 -1.34
C ALA A 49 -2.38 15.56 -2.03
N CYS A 50 -2.34 14.29 -2.46
CA CYS A 50 -1.15 13.65 -3.05
C CYS A 50 -1.32 13.27 -4.54
N GLY A 51 -2.52 13.42 -5.11
CA GLY A 51 -2.82 13.04 -6.49
C GLY A 51 -3.08 11.53 -6.71
N CYS A 52 -2.45 10.65 -5.92
CA CYS A 52 -2.78 9.22 -5.87
C CYS A 52 -2.53 8.62 -4.48
N GLU A 53 -2.95 7.36 -4.31
CA GLU A 53 -2.55 6.50 -3.19
C GLU A 53 -1.72 5.34 -3.72
N ALA A 54 -0.52 5.15 -3.18
CA ALA A 54 0.39 4.10 -3.62
C ALA A 54 1.25 3.57 -2.47
N ALA A 55 1.56 2.28 -2.52
CA ALA A 55 2.42 1.60 -1.56
C ALA A 55 3.11 0.39 -2.21
N ILE A 56 4.18 -0.06 -1.58
CA ILE A 56 4.85 -1.31 -1.94
C ILE A 56 4.04 -2.47 -1.35
N GLU A 57 3.46 -3.31 -2.21
CA GLU A 57 2.65 -4.45 -1.77
C GLU A 57 3.51 -5.58 -1.20
N ARG A 58 4.53 -6.01 -1.96
CA ARG A 58 5.46 -7.09 -1.59
C ARG A 58 6.68 -7.14 -2.50
N THR A 59 7.69 -7.88 -2.07
CA THR A 59 8.80 -8.32 -2.90
C THR A 59 8.42 -9.57 -3.69
N LEU A 60 9.09 -9.81 -4.82
CA LEU A 60 8.94 -11.00 -5.66
C LEU A 60 10.31 -11.66 -5.86
N ASP A 61 10.33 -12.98 -5.93
CA ASP A 61 11.52 -13.74 -6.32
C ASP A 61 11.73 -13.66 -7.86
N PRO A 62 12.98 -13.77 -8.35
CA PRO A 62 13.31 -13.70 -9.78
C PRO A 62 12.63 -14.78 -10.65
#